data_AF-A0A7C2TXP3-F1
#
_entry.id   AF-A0A7C2TXP3-F1
#
_cell.length_a   1.000
_cell.length_b   1.000
_cell.length_c   1.000
_cell.angle_alpha   90.00
_cell.angle_beta   90.00
_cell.angle_gamma   90.00
#
_symmetry.space_group_name_H-M   'P 1'
#
loop_
_entity.id
_entity.type
_entity.pdbx_description
1 polymer ?
#
loop_
_entity_poly.entity_id
_entity_poly.type
_entity_poly.pdbx_seq_one_letter_code
_entity_poly.pdbx_strand_id
1 'polypeptide(L)'
;MKKLDYYLSLDYPILIRKMKRDEAGTDEPRYIAQIPLIKGLLAEGETRQAALANLEHVKRLAFELMLKQGKEIPEPVFEDDLKAVA
;
A
#
# COMPACT_ATOMS: atom_id res chain seq x y z
N MET A 1 12.23 18.45 -6.02
CA MET A 1 11.12 17.47 -5.92
C MET A 1 11.70 16.07 -5.98
N LYS A 2 11.33 15.19 -5.05
CA LYS A 2 11.71 13.76 -5.11
C LYS A 2 11.02 13.11 -6.32
N LYS A 3 11.70 12.16 -6.97
CA LYS A 3 11.20 11.46 -8.18
C LYS A 3 10.46 10.18 -7.80
N LEU A 4 9.70 9.62 -8.73
CA LEU A 4 8.95 8.37 -8.53
C LEU A 4 9.83 7.24 -7.96
N ASP A 5 10.99 7.00 -8.56
CA ASP A 5 11.89 5.91 -8.17
C ASP A 5 12.34 6.01 -6.70
N TYR A 6 12.51 7.23 -6.18
CA TYR A 6 12.82 7.45 -4.77
C TYR A 6 11.71 6.91 -3.87
N TYR A 7 10.44 7.22 -4.18
CA TYR A 7 9.33 6.74 -3.37
C TYR A 7 9.12 5.25 -3.55
N LEU A 8 9.32 4.71 -4.76
CA LEU A 8 9.17 3.27 -4.99
C LEU A 8 10.22 2.44 -4.24
N SER A 9 11.41 2.99 -3.98
CA SER A 9 12.47 2.31 -3.23
C SER A 9 12.28 2.32 -1.71
N LEU A 10 11.28 3.03 -1.18
CA LEU A 10 11.03 3.03 0.27
C LEU A 10 10.23 1.80 0.70
N ASP A 11 10.58 1.28 1.88
CA ASP A 11 9.91 0.14 2.51
C ASP A 11 8.64 0.58 3.23
N TYR A 12 7.59 0.81 2.46
CA TYR A 12 6.26 1.11 3.01
C TYR A 12 5.70 -0.08 3.79
N PRO A 13 5.20 0.13 5.02
CA PRO A 13 4.46 -0.90 5.74
C PRO A 13 3.22 -1.34 4.95
N ILE A 14 3.08 -2.66 4.78
CA ILE A 14 1.93 -3.26 4.09
C ILE A 14 1.12 -4.05 5.12
N LEU A 15 -0.17 -3.75 5.19
CA LEU A 15 -1.13 -4.55 5.94
C LEU A 15 -1.85 -5.47 4.97
N ILE A 16 -1.82 -6.77 5.25
CA ILE A 16 -2.55 -7.79 4.49
C ILE A 16 -3.57 -8.50 5.37
N ARG A 17 -4.81 -8.61 4.89
CA ARG A 17 -5.89 -9.30 5.61
C ARG A 17 -6.68 -10.20 4.68
N LYS A 18 -7.10 -11.36 5.20
CA LYS A 18 -8.11 -12.20 4.55
C LYS A 18 -9.48 -11.55 4.74
N MET A 19 -10.23 -11.38 3.67
CA MET A 19 -11.63 -10.95 3.77
C MET A 19 -12.44 -12.07 4.41
N LYS A 20 -13.34 -11.69 5.33
CA LYS A 20 -14.39 -12.60 5.77
C LYS A 20 -15.32 -12.82 4.57
N ARG A 21 -15.88 -14.04 4.47
CA ARG A 21 -16.74 -14.55 3.39
C ARG A 21 -17.55 -13.42 2.74
N ASP A 22 -17.50 -13.33 1.42
CA ASP A 22 -18.30 -12.34 0.71
C ASP A 22 -19.80 -12.59 0.95
N GLU A 23 -20.61 -11.53 0.87
CA GLU A 23 -22.08 -11.66 0.98
C GLU A 23 -22.67 -12.52 -0.14
N ALA A 24 -21.90 -12.78 -1.21
CA ALA A 24 -22.24 -13.68 -2.30
C ALA A 24 -22.07 -15.17 -1.95
N GLY A 25 -21.57 -15.51 -0.75
CA GLY A 25 -21.48 -16.88 -0.26
C GLY A 25 -20.46 -17.74 -0.98
N THR A 26 -19.50 -17.14 -1.69
CA THR A 26 -18.43 -17.91 -2.32
C THR A 26 -17.39 -18.29 -1.26
N ASP A 27 -16.96 -19.55 -1.26
CA ASP A 27 -15.92 -20.04 -0.34
C ASP A 27 -14.51 -19.70 -0.80
N GLU A 28 -14.39 -18.87 -1.85
CA GLU A 28 -13.11 -18.47 -2.40
C GLU A 28 -12.44 -17.42 -1.50
N PRO A 29 -11.21 -17.67 -1.03
CA PRO A 29 -10.51 -16.73 -0.18
C PRO A 29 -10.14 -15.48 -0.97
N ARG A 30 -10.58 -14.30 -0.51
CA ARG A 30 -10.04 -13.02 -0.98
C ARG A 30 -9.11 -12.40 0.06
N TYR A 31 -8.09 -11.71 -0.42
CA TYR A 31 -7.14 -10.97 0.39
C TYR A 31 -7.13 -9.50 -0.03
N ILE A 32 -7.04 -8.61 0.94
CA ILE A 32 -6.78 -7.18 0.71
C ILE A 32 -5.38 -6.88 1.22
N ALA A 33 -4.56 -6.25 0.39
CA ALA A 33 -3.30 -5.62 0.78
C ALA A 33 -3.44 -4.09 0.68
N GLN A 34 -2.89 -3.36 1.63
CA GLN A 34 -2.96 -1.90 1.66
C GLN A 34 -1.69 -1.27 2.25
N ILE A 35 -1.38 -0.03 1.85
CA ILE A 35 -0.36 0.80 2.50
C ILE A 35 -1.08 1.80 3.41
N PRO A 36 -1.13 1.61 4.74
CA PRO A 36 -1.95 2.43 5.64
C PRO A 36 -1.61 3.93 5.62
N LEU A 37 -0.36 4.27 5.33
CA LEU A 37 0.11 5.66 5.20
C LEU A 37 -0.55 6.40 4.02
N ILE A 38 -0.98 5.66 2.98
CA ILE A 38 -1.56 6.22 1.77
C ILE A 38 -3.05 5.90 1.77
N LYS A 39 -3.86 6.85 2.25
CA LYS A 39 -5.32 6.69 2.35
C LYS A 39 -5.93 6.27 1.02
N GLY A 40 -6.67 5.16 1.03
CA GLY A 40 -7.36 4.63 -0.15
C GLY A 40 -6.50 3.78 -1.09
N LEU A 41 -5.21 3.59 -0.81
CA LEU A 41 -4.34 2.72 -1.60
C LEU A 41 -4.41 1.27 -1.10
N LEU A 42 -5.17 0.45 -1.81
CA LEU A 42 -5.33 -0.97 -1.55
C LEU A 42 -5.50 -1.75 -2.85
N ALA A 43 -5.26 -3.05 -2.78
CA ALA A 43 -5.52 -3.98 -3.85
C ALA A 43 -6.03 -5.32 -3.30
N GLU A 44 -6.85 -6.00 -4.10
CA GLU A 44 -7.38 -7.31 -3.81
C GLU A 44 -6.64 -8.41 -4.58
N GLY A 45 -6.69 -9.64 -4.07
CA GLY A 45 -6.24 -10.82 -4.78
C GLY A 45 -6.75 -12.11 -4.15
N GLU A 46 -6.83 -13.17 -4.96
CA GLU A 46 -7.27 -14.51 -4.55
C GLU A 46 -6.27 -15.18 -3.60
N THR A 47 -5.01 -14.72 -3.63
CA THR A 47 -3.95 -15.14 -2.72
C THR A 47 -3.28 -13.93 -2.08
N ARG A 48 -2.53 -14.16 -1.00
CA ARG A 48 -1.72 -13.10 -0.37
C ARG A 48 -0.73 -12.48 -1.37
N GLN A 49 -0.10 -13.34 -2.17
CA GLN A 49 0.88 -12.97 -3.18
C GLN A 49 0.22 -12.17 -4.31
N ALA A 50 -0.96 -12.58 -4.78
CA ALA A 50 -1.72 -11.84 -5.79
C ALA A 50 -2.10 -10.44 -5.30
N ALA A 51 -2.60 -10.33 -4.06
CA ALA A 51 -2.94 -9.02 -3.48
C ALA A 51 -1.71 -8.11 -3.35
N LEU A 52 -0.55 -8.67 -2.98
CA LEU A 52 0.70 -7.92 -2.89
C LEU A 52 1.20 -7.46 -4.27
N ALA A 53 1.19 -8.33 -5.28
CA ALA A 53 1.58 -7.99 -6.64
C ALA A 53 0.68 -6.89 -7.23
N ASN A 54 -0.63 -7.00 -7.01
CA ASN A 54 -1.58 -5.98 -7.40
C ASN A 54 -1.35 -4.66 -6.64
N LEU A 55 -1.01 -4.72 -5.34
CA LEU A 55 -0.70 -3.54 -4.54
C LEU A 55 0.51 -2.78 -5.09
N GLU A 56 1.59 -3.47 -5.46
CA GLU A 56 2.78 -2.82 -6.05
C GLU A 56 2.45 -2.16 -7.40
N HIS A 57 1.58 -2.77 -8.21
CA HIS A 57 1.11 -2.16 -9.45
C HIS A 57 0.33 -0.86 -9.19
N VAL A 58 -0.66 -0.89 -8.30
CA VAL A 58 -1.47 0.31 -8.00
C VAL A 58 -0.66 1.38 -7.24
N LYS A 59 0.33 0.99 -6.42
CA LYS A 59 1.27 1.90 -5.74
C LYS A 59 2.01 2.76 -6.75
N ARG A 60 2.54 2.15 -7.81
CA ARG A 60 3.25 2.87 -8.88
C ARG A 60 2.35 3.91 -9.55
N LEU A 61 1.14 3.51 -9.96
CA LEU A 61 0.18 4.41 -10.60
C LEU A 61 -0.28 5.55 -9.67
N ALA A 62 -0.51 5.24 -8.39
CA ALA A 62 -0.91 6.23 -7.39
C ALA A 62 0.19 7.27 -7.17
N PHE A 63 1.44 6.85 -7.03
CA PHE A 63 2.56 7.76 -6.80
C PHE A 63 2.84 8.63 -8.03
N GLU A 64 2.75 8.07 -9.25
CA GLU A 64 2.81 8.84 -10.49
C GLU A 64 1.72 9.93 -10.53
N LEU A 65 0.49 9.58 -10.17
CA LEU A 65 -0.63 10.52 -10.15
C LEU A 65 -0.45 11.62 -9.09
N MET A 66 -0.03 11.25 -7.88
CA MET A 66 0.22 12.20 -6.79
C MET A 66 1.30 13.21 -7.18
N LEU A 67 2.42 12.75 -7.76
CA LEU A 67 3.48 13.63 -8.26
C LEU A 67 2.98 14.55 -9.37
N LYS A 68 2.21 14.03 -10.33
CA LYS A 68 1.61 14.84 -11.42
C LYS A 68 0.67 15.92 -10.88
N GLN A 69 -0.02 15.64 -9.78
CA GLN A 69 -0.94 16.58 -9.12
C GLN A 69 -0.23 17.52 -8.12
N GLY A 70 1.10 17.40 -7.95
CA GLY A 70 1.84 18.17 -6.95
C GLY A 70 1.45 17.84 -5.50
N LYS A 71 0.88 16.64 -5.26
CA LYS A 71 0.53 16.15 -3.93
C LYS A 71 1.75 15.54 -3.25
N GLU A 72 1.87 15.77 -1.95
CA GLU A 72 2.87 15.12 -1.12
C GLU A 72 2.59 13.62 -0.98
N ILE A 73 3.64 12.81 -1.07
CA ILE A 73 3.58 11.37 -0.79
C ILE A 73 4.19 11.16 0.60
N PRO A 74 3.39 10.71 1.59
CA PRO A 74 3.88 10.39 2.93
C PRO A 74 5.02 9.38 2.86
N GLU A 75 6.13 9.62 3.58
CA GLU A 75 7.24 8.67 3.68
C GLU A 75 7.04 7.76 4.89
N PRO A 76 7.51 6.50 4.84
CA PRO A 76 7.54 5.65 6.03
C PRO A 76 8.52 6.24 7.05
N VAL A 77 8.08 6.29 8.30
CA VAL A 77 8.94 6.64 9.45
C VAL A 77 9.61 5.36 9.95
N PHE A 78 10.93 5.35 10.06
CA PHE A 78 11.66 4.20 10.58
C PHE A 78 11.65 4.22 12.11
N GLU A 79 11.72 3.07 12.77
CA GLU A 79 11.64 2.96 14.24
C GLU A 79 12.68 3.82 14.99
N ASP A 80 13.79 4.20 14.35
CA ASP A 80 14.80 5.08 14.96
C ASP A 80 14.40 6.56 15.00
N ASP A 81 13.45 7.02 14.16
CA ASP A 81 12.94 8.39 14.20
C ASP A 81 12.01 8.62 15.43
N LEU A 82 11.46 7.55 16.01
CA LEU A 82 10.58 7.60 17.19
C LEU A 82 11.33 7.76 18.52
N LYS A 83 12.65 7.50 18.56
CA LYS A 83 13.46 7.61 19.80
C LYS A 83 13.89 9.03 20.14
N ALA A 84 13.62 10.02 19.28
CA ALA A 84 13.99 11.42 19.50
C ALA A 84 12.91 12.26 20.22
N VAL A 85 11.81 11.66 20.66
CA VAL A 85 10.66 12.37 21.28
C VAL A 85 10.26 11.77 22.64
N ALA A 86 11.15 11.01 23.29
CA ALA A 86 10.95 10.48 24.64
C ALA A 86 11.80 11.22 25.68
#